data_AF-A0A9D7GC87-F1
#
_entry.id   AF-A0A9D7GC87-F1
#
_cell.length_a   1.000
_cell.length_b   1.000
_cell.length_c   1.000
_cell.angle_alpha   90.00
_cell.angle_beta   90.00
_cell.angle_gamma   90.00
#
_symmetry.space_group_name_H-M   'P 1'
#
loop_
_entity.id
_entity.type
_entity.pdbx_description
1 polymer ?
#
loop_
_entity_poly.entity_id
_entity_poly.type
_entity_poly.pdbx_seq_one_letter_code
_entity_poly.pdbx_strand_id
1 'polypeptide(L)'
;MNRCTVLLNEVDLRVVNFRLAFLITALGCAFALRAQSKYDGDNTRYRTISLEELPAALSKSPEALLLDVRTPGEFSDTSHWTSLNIGHLKGAANIDDREVGRRLSELPDRNRPIYLYCSHSQRSRRVGNLLADSGYTNVINVNGGMSRYWNEQDRLPMMDGLIERSVGYGIVNPNRLCEWTVQRPVFFLDVRPDSLFEEVRRPEWMNAYGSITGSTRIPWDHLSEAKDRIPRDRPIVVVANETVDETLAALELQQLGFTDVHILFEGLESLIDLSVERCPCKDRIWKSEVPYSTIGLDRLDSSAILAGTTVVIDIRPTDEYDGIAKTGWANLGRFRIARHVPAAEMKDRMGSLGIAKETPVVLVGRTMEEDLFSAARTLTDMGYTQVKILSSGIWGIRWEAHNLPGLAAWDTWVIPYAKVKPQGQ
;
A
#
# COMPACT_ATOMS: atom_id res chain seq x y z
N MET A 1 9.47 -80.84 22.72
CA MET A 1 10.68 -80.92 21.87
C MET A 1 10.80 -79.62 21.07
N ASN A 2 11.98 -78.99 21.13
CA ASN A 2 12.55 -77.87 20.34
C ASN A 2 11.81 -76.52 20.31
N ARG A 3 12.17 -75.55 21.16
CA ARG A 3 13.22 -74.49 21.02
C ARG A 3 12.98 -73.50 19.87
N CYS A 4 12.60 -72.27 20.22
CA CYS A 4 12.95 -71.08 19.44
C CYS A 4 13.38 -69.97 20.41
N THR A 5 14.65 -69.59 20.31
CA THR A 5 15.36 -68.58 21.08
C THR A 5 15.16 -67.23 20.41
N VAL A 6 14.65 -66.22 21.10
CA VAL A 6 14.72 -64.82 20.63
C VAL A 6 15.67 -64.07 21.55
N LEU A 7 16.81 -63.68 20.97
CA LEU A 7 17.80 -62.80 21.56
C LEU A 7 17.22 -61.38 21.68
N LEU A 8 17.24 -60.86 22.90
CA LEU A 8 17.11 -59.44 23.19
C LEU A 8 18.38 -58.74 22.72
N ASN A 9 18.27 -57.78 21.80
CA ASN A 9 19.31 -56.77 21.58
C ASN A 9 18.84 -55.47 22.23
N GLU A 10 19.58 -55.05 23.25
CA GLU A 10 19.51 -53.72 23.85
C GLU A 10 19.84 -52.68 22.78
N VAL A 11 18.87 -51.82 22.44
CA VAL A 11 19.14 -50.61 21.68
C VAL A 11 19.60 -49.55 22.67
N ASP A 12 20.86 -49.16 22.55
CA ASP A 12 21.55 -48.18 23.38
C ASP A 12 20.83 -46.81 23.33
N LEU A 13 20.09 -46.50 24.41
CA LEU A 13 19.33 -45.27 24.62
C LEU A 13 20.20 -43.99 24.63
N ARG A 14 21.53 -44.11 24.65
CA ARG A 14 22.45 -42.96 24.60
C ARG A 14 22.58 -42.34 23.21
N VAL A 15 22.34 -43.12 22.14
CA VAL A 15 22.44 -42.63 20.75
C VAL A 15 21.18 -41.87 20.32
N VAL A 16 20.02 -42.19 20.91
CA VAL A 16 18.73 -41.55 20.58
C VAL A 16 18.64 -40.12 21.15
N ASN A 17 19.20 -39.88 22.34
CA ASN A 17 19.17 -38.55 22.97
C ASN A 17 20.11 -37.54 22.29
N PHE A 18 21.20 -37.98 21.66
CA PHE A 18 22.11 -37.08 20.95
C PHE A 18 21.56 -36.59 19.60
N ARG A 19 20.74 -37.41 18.92
CA ARG A 19 20.11 -37.01 17.64
C ARG A 19 18.90 -36.10 17.85
N LEU A 20 18.18 -36.23 18.95
CA LEU A 20 17.02 -35.38 19.27
C LEU A 20 17.44 -33.97 19.70
N ALA A 21 18.56 -33.84 20.43
CA ALA A 21 19.12 -32.53 20.80
C ALA A 21 19.63 -31.73 19.59
N PHE A 22 20.22 -32.41 18.58
CA PHE A 22 20.70 -31.78 17.34
C PHE A 22 19.56 -31.35 16.40
N LEU A 23 18.46 -32.10 16.36
CA LEU A 23 17.26 -31.73 15.59
C LEU A 23 16.55 -30.49 16.16
N ILE A 24 16.51 -30.33 17.50
CA ILE A 24 15.89 -29.16 18.13
C ILE A 24 16.76 -27.90 17.99
N THR A 25 18.10 -28.04 18.00
CA THR A 25 19.00 -26.90 17.73
C THR A 25 19.06 -26.53 16.24
N ALA A 26 18.96 -27.50 15.33
CA ALA A 26 18.88 -27.23 13.88
C ALA A 26 17.53 -26.61 13.47
N LEU A 27 16.40 -27.01 14.07
CA LEU A 27 15.12 -26.33 13.86
C LEU A 27 15.08 -24.93 14.48
N GLY A 28 15.72 -24.74 15.64
CA GLY A 28 15.87 -23.41 16.27
C GLY A 28 16.74 -22.46 15.44
N CYS A 29 17.84 -22.94 14.87
CA CYS A 29 18.67 -22.17 13.94
C CYS A 29 17.96 -21.92 12.59
N ALA A 30 17.17 -22.87 12.07
CA ALA A 30 16.40 -22.66 10.84
C ALA A 30 15.23 -21.68 11.02
N PHE A 31 14.66 -21.58 12.22
CA PHE A 31 13.68 -20.53 12.55
C PHE A 31 14.34 -19.15 12.75
N ALA A 32 15.52 -19.10 13.38
CA ALA A 32 16.28 -17.87 13.54
C ALA A 32 16.83 -17.32 12.20
N LEU A 33 17.29 -18.20 11.29
CA LEU A 33 17.79 -17.82 9.96
C LEU A 33 16.68 -17.41 8.98
N ARG A 34 15.42 -17.82 9.20
CA ARG A 34 14.27 -17.35 8.40
C ARG A 34 13.75 -15.97 8.81
N ALA A 35 14.04 -15.51 10.03
CA ALA A 35 13.65 -14.17 10.46
C ALA A 35 14.49 -13.07 9.76
N GLN A 36 15.67 -13.42 9.25
CA GLN A 36 16.64 -12.46 8.73
C GLN A 36 16.50 -12.17 7.23
N SER A 37 15.84 -13.03 6.45
CA SER A 37 15.71 -12.87 4.98
C SER A 37 14.52 -12.01 4.52
N LYS A 38 13.84 -11.29 5.43
CA LYS A 38 12.59 -10.58 5.09
C LYS A 38 12.80 -9.31 4.26
N TYR A 39 14.02 -8.79 4.13
CA TYR A 39 14.28 -7.48 3.52
C TYR A 39 15.63 -7.37 2.76
N ASP A 40 16.11 -8.44 2.13
CA ASP A 40 17.46 -8.49 1.51
C ASP A 40 17.71 -7.45 0.38
N GLY A 41 16.64 -6.81 -0.13
CA GLY A 41 16.72 -5.69 -1.07
C GLY A 41 16.81 -4.29 -0.43
N ASP A 42 16.80 -4.22 0.91
CA ASP A 42 16.97 -2.99 1.69
C ASP A 42 18.44 -2.83 2.05
N ASN A 43 18.95 -1.59 1.95
CA ASN A 43 20.37 -1.28 2.14
C ASN A 43 20.96 -1.95 3.40
N THR A 44 22.15 -2.56 3.26
CA THR A 44 22.93 -3.22 4.33
C THR A 44 23.34 -2.32 5.52
N ARG A 45 22.84 -1.08 5.58
CA ARG A 45 23.28 -0.02 6.49
C ARG A 45 22.42 0.14 7.75
N TYR A 46 21.19 -0.36 7.76
CA TYR A 46 20.30 -0.35 8.93
C TYR A 46 19.36 -1.56 8.94
N ARG A 47 18.65 -1.79 10.05
CA ARG A 47 17.69 -2.89 10.19
C ARG A 47 16.29 -2.45 9.78
N THR A 48 15.47 -3.34 9.23
CA THR A 48 14.06 -3.10 8.96
C THR A 48 13.20 -4.11 9.74
N ILE A 49 12.07 -3.66 10.30
CA ILE A 49 11.06 -4.50 10.94
C ILE A 49 9.68 -4.20 10.37
N SER A 50 8.76 -5.15 10.50
CA SER A 50 7.34 -4.98 10.19
C SER A 50 6.58 -4.26 11.32
N LEU A 51 5.35 -3.79 11.02
CA LEU A 51 4.47 -3.18 12.04
C LEU A 51 4.07 -4.19 13.12
N GLU A 52 3.88 -5.44 12.75
CA GLU A 52 3.53 -6.55 13.65
C GLU A 52 4.60 -6.77 14.73
N GLU A 53 5.87 -6.52 14.39
CA GLU A 53 7.00 -6.70 15.29
C GLU A 53 7.22 -5.49 16.21
N LEU A 54 6.68 -4.32 15.85
CA LEU A 54 6.98 -3.06 16.51
C LEU A 54 6.62 -3.04 18.01
N PRO A 55 5.42 -3.49 18.47
CA PRO A 55 5.08 -3.45 19.89
C PRO A 55 6.07 -4.25 20.75
N ALA A 56 6.45 -5.45 20.28
CA ALA A 56 7.42 -6.31 20.97
C ALA A 56 8.83 -5.73 20.93
N ALA A 57 9.21 -5.06 19.83
CA ALA A 57 10.51 -4.42 19.67
C ALA A 57 10.67 -3.20 20.62
N LEU A 58 9.63 -2.37 20.72
CA LEU A 58 9.59 -1.23 21.65
C LEU A 58 9.60 -1.69 23.11
N SER A 59 8.83 -2.74 23.45
CA SER A 59 8.80 -3.30 24.80
C SER A 59 10.16 -3.83 25.28
N LYS A 60 10.99 -4.33 24.35
CA LYS A 60 12.36 -4.80 24.64
C LYS A 60 13.40 -3.67 24.69
N SER A 61 13.04 -2.47 24.23
CA SER A 61 13.94 -1.33 24.10
C SER A 61 13.28 -0.06 24.68
N PRO A 62 12.93 -0.03 25.99
CA PRO A 62 12.21 1.10 26.58
C PRO A 62 12.97 2.43 26.49
N GLU A 63 14.29 2.39 26.32
CA GLU A 63 15.16 3.54 26.10
C GLU A 63 15.27 3.99 24.63
N ALA A 64 14.63 3.28 23.71
CA ALA A 64 14.69 3.59 22.28
C ALA A 64 14.00 4.92 21.96
N LEU A 65 14.53 5.63 20.97
CA LEU A 65 13.81 6.74 20.37
C LEU A 65 12.89 6.20 19.27
N LEU A 66 11.58 6.42 19.41
CA LEU A 66 10.64 6.29 18.31
C LEU A 66 10.51 7.65 17.63
N LEU A 67 10.88 7.73 16.35
CA LEU A 67 10.99 8.98 15.61
C LEU A 67 10.08 8.96 14.36
N ASP A 68 9.09 9.85 14.39
CA ASP A 68 8.28 10.20 13.23
C ASP A 68 9.01 11.25 12.40
N VAL A 69 9.35 10.90 11.16
CA VAL A 69 10.02 11.82 10.23
C VAL A 69 9.08 12.51 9.25
N ARG A 70 7.77 12.50 9.53
CA ARG A 70 6.78 13.29 8.80
C ARG A 70 6.87 14.78 9.18
N THR A 71 6.16 15.61 8.43
CA THR A 71 6.02 17.03 8.77
C THR A 71 5.34 17.19 10.14
N PRO A 72 5.56 18.31 10.85
CA PRO A 72 4.89 18.57 12.12
C PRO A 72 3.36 18.54 12.00
N GLY A 73 2.81 19.05 10.89
CA GLY A 73 1.37 19.04 10.64
C GLY A 73 0.79 17.63 10.52
N GLU A 74 1.48 16.71 9.82
CA GLU A 74 1.07 15.30 9.76
C GLU A 74 1.15 14.61 11.12
N PHE A 75 2.15 14.95 11.94
CA PHE A 75 2.33 14.36 13.27
C PHE A 75 1.25 14.81 14.25
N SER A 76 0.94 16.11 14.27
CA SER A 76 -0.06 16.70 15.18
C SER A 76 -1.50 16.66 14.65
N ASP A 77 -1.74 16.06 13.48
CA ASP A 77 -3.02 16.06 12.77
C ASP A 77 -3.56 17.47 12.45
N THR A 78 -2.65 18.39 12.09
CA THR A 78 -2.96 19.78 11.70
C THR A 78 -2.48 20.12 10.28
N SER A 79 -2.15 19.11 9.48
CA SER A 79 -1.79 19.30 8.08
C SER A 79 -2.91 20.02 7.32
N HIS A 80 -2.51 20.97 6.46
CA HIS A 80 -3.41 21.59 5.48
C HIS A 80 -4.01 20.52 4.54
N TRP A 81 -3.21 19.51 4.21
CA TRP A 81 -3.69 18.31 3.53
C TRP A 81 -4.24 17.38 4.60
N THR A 82 -5.51 17.59 4.95
CA THR A 82 -6.18 16.92 6.07
C THR A 82 -6.30 15.41 5.90
N SER A 83 -6.22 14.89 4.67
CA SER A 83 -6.07 13.46 4.39
C SER A 83 -4.79 12.85 4.99
N LEU A 84 -3.79 13.68 5.33
CA LEU A 84 -2.56 13.23 6.00
C LEU A 84 -2.67 13.20 7.54
N ASN A 85 -3.80 13.65 8.11
CA ASN A 85 -4.06 13.69 9.56
C ASN A 85 -4.57 12.34 10.07
N ILE A 86 -3.65 11.37 10.03
CA ILE A 86 -3.91 9.95 10.25
C ILE A 86 -3.34 9.45 11.59
N GLY A 87 -3.05 10.36 12.52
CA GLY A 87 -2.42 10.05 13.80
C GLY A 87 -0.93 9.79 13.69
N HIS A 88 -0.34 9.43 14.82
CA HIS A 88 1.06 9.05 15.00
C HIS A 88 1.20 7.92 16.02
N LEU A 89 2.41 7.37 16.16
CA LEU A 89 2.67 6.34 17.16
C LEU A 89 2.89 6.97 18.54
N LYS A 90 2.24 6.42 19.56
CA LYS A 90 2.30 6.85 20.95
C LYS A 90 3.74 6.96 21.45
N GLY A 91 4.06 8.10 22.03
CA GLY A 91 5.39 8.39 22.59
C GLY A 91 6.48 8.65 21.55
N ALA A 92 6.12 8.79 20.27
CA ALA A 92 7.07 9.20 19.24
C ALA A 92 7.47 10.67 19.40
N ALA A 93 8.74 10.97 19.12
CA ALA A 93 9.20 12.32 18.83
C ALA A 93 9.01 12.64 17.35
N ASN A 94 8.96 13.92 16.99
CA ASN A 94 8.87 14.35 15.60
C ASN A 94 10.04 15.24 15.19
N ILE A 95 10.73 14.83 14.12
CA ILE A 95 11.71 15.66 13.39
C ILE A 95 11.50 15.40 11.91
N ASP A 96 11.03 16.40 11.17
CA ASP A 96 10.82 16.36 9.72
C ASP A 96 12.09 15.84 8.99
N ASP A 97 11.92 14.95 8.01
CA ASP A 97 13.03 14.31 7.30
C ASP A 97 14.05 15.30 6.72
N ARG A 98 13.59 16.49 6.33
CA ARG A 98 14.43 17.57 5.78
C ARG A 98 15.31 18.23 6.84
N GLU A 99 15.00 18.04 8.12
CA GLU A 99 15.68 18.68 9.24
C GLU A 99 16.61 17.74 10.00
N VAL A 100 16.44 16.42 9.88
CA VAL A 100 17.18 15.45 10.70
C VAL A 100 18.70 15.65 10.60
N GLY A 101 19.22 15.91 9.40
CA GLY A 101 20.67 16.11 9.18
C GLY A 101 21.26 17.32 9.91
N ARG A 102 20.47 18.40 10.08
CA ARG A 102 20.89 19.59 10.84
C ARG A 102 20.58 19.49 12.33
N ARG A 103 19.76 18.52 12.76
CA ARG A 103 19.32 18.29 14.14
C ARG A 103 19.90 17.00 14.75
N LEU A 104 21.00 16.48 14.19
CA LEU A 104 21.64 15.24 14.67
C LEU A 104 22.11 15.30 16.13
N SER A 105 22.28 16.50 16.69
CA SER A 105 22.63 16.74 18.09
C SER A 105 21.46 16.57 19.07
N GLU A 106 20.22 16.58 18.58
CA GLU A 106 19.02 16.37 19.39
C GLU A 106 18.66 14.88 19.54
N LEU A 107 19.25 14.06 18.68
CA LEU A 107 19.09 12.62 18.68
C LEU A 107 19.97 11.96 19.76
N PRO A 108 19.64 10.75 20.23
CA PRO A 108 20.38 10.06 21.28
C PRO A 108 21.79 9.64 20.82
N ASP A 109 22.56 9.09 21.76
CA ASP A 109 23.87 8.49 21.47
C ASP A 109 23.81 7.53 20.28
N ARG A 110 24.89 7.48 19.49
CA ARG A 110 24.94 6.77 18.20
C ARG A 110 24.64 5.26 18.27
N ASN A 111 24.75 4.65 19.44
CA ASN A 111 24.47 3.24 19.69
C ASN A 111 23.06 2.95 20.25
N ARG A 112 22.33 3.98 20.69
CA ARG A 112 20.97 3.81 21.20
C ARG A 112 20.01 3.47 20.05
N PRO A 113 19.04 2.55 20.27
CA PRO A 113 18.10 2.19 19.22
C PRO A 113 17.24 3.39 18.79
N ILE A 114 17.13 3.60 17.47
CA ILE A 114 16.20 4.58 16.87
C ILE A 114 15.27 3.85 15.91
N TYR A 115 13.98 3.81 16.23
CA TYR A 115 12.92 3.32 15.36
C TYR A 115 12.38 4.48 14.53
N LEU A 116 12.56 4.43 13.22
CA LEU A 116 12.14 5.44 12.26
C LEU A 116 10.85 5.00 11.57
N TYR A 117 9.90 5.90 11.44
CA TYR A 117 8.75 5.69 10.57
C TYR A 117 8.32 7.01 9.92
N CYS A 118 7.51 6.89 8.88
CA CYS A 118 6.79 8.02 8.30
C CYS A 118 5.43 7.54 7.80
N SER A 119 4.81 8.23 6.85
CA SER A 119 3.51 7.81 6.29
C SER A 119 3.62 6.49 5.52
N HIS A 120 4.60 6.36 4.62
CA HIS A 120 4.73 5.20 3.72
C HIS A 120 6.16 4.60 3.76
N SER A 121 6.90 4.67 4.86
CA SER A 121 8.31 4.21 4.92
C SER A 121 9.33 4.86 3.95
N GLN A 122 8.93 5.83 3.12
CA GLN A 122 9.80 6.50 2.14
C GLN A 122 10.86 7.40 2.78
N ARG A 123 10.37 8.36 3.56
CA ARG A 123 11.17 9.35 4.29
C ARG A 123 12.04 8.67 5.34
N SER A 124 11.50 7.69 6.08
CA SER A 124 12.23 6.98 7.12
C SER A 124 13.40 6.17 6.59
N ARG A 125 13.32 5.60 5.38
CA ARG A 125 14.46 4.94 4.72
C ARG A 125 15.56 5.92 4.32
N ARG A 126 15.20 7.11 3.81
CA ARG A 126 16.17 8.18 3.52
C ARG A 126 16.87 8.64 4.79
N VAL A 127 16.11 8.87 5.86
CA VAL A 127 16.66 9.21 7.17
C VAL A 127 17.49 8.06 7.72
N GLY A 128 17.08 6.81 7.52
CA GLY A 128 17.85 5.64 7.95
C GLY A 128 19.24 5.59 7.34
N ASN A 129 19.35 5.86 6.04
CA ASN A 129 20.65 6.00 5.37
C ASN A 129 21.45 7.18 5.92
N LEU A 130 20.82 8.35 6.08
CA LEU A 130 21.47 9.54 6.61
C LEU A 130 22.05 9.29 8.01
N LEU A 131 21.30 8.64 8.90
CA LEU A 131 21.76 8.30 10.24
C LEU A 131 22.89 7.28 10.21
N ALA A 132 22.78 6.23 9.40
CA ALA A 132 23.85 5.26 9.23
C ALA A 132 25.15 5.92 8.72
N ASP A 133 25.04 6.80 7.72
CA ASP A 133 26.17 7.56 7.16
C ASP A 133 26.74 8.57 8.19
N SER A 134 25.92 8.99 9.16
CA SER A 134 26.31 9.85 10.29
C SER A 134 26.85 9.08 11.51
N GLY A 135 27.06 7.76 11.37
CA GLY A 135 27.68 6.90 12.37
C GLY A 135 26.72 6.30 13.40
N TYR A 136 25.40 6.37 13.19
CA TYR A 136 24.45 5.64 14.02
C TYR A 136 24.48 4.15 13.68
N THR A 137 24.64 3.31 14.70
CA THR A 137 24.84 1.86 14.51
C THR A 137 23.60 1.03 14.80
N ASN A 138 22.56 1.62 15.41
CA ASN A 138 21.33 0.93 15.79
C ASN A 138 20.09 1.66 15.28
N VAL A 139 20.00 1.76 13.95
CA VAL A 139 18.87 2.37 13.25
C VAL A 139 17.92 1.26 12.79
N ILE A 140 16.63 1.43 13.05
CA ILE A 140 15.57 0.49 12.68
C ILE A 140 14.49 1.23 11.90
N ASN A 141 14.28 0.87 10.64
CA ASN A 141 13.12 1.36 9.87
C ASN A 141 11.88 0.49 10.17
N VAL A 142 10.76 1.14 10.47
CA VAL A 142 9.44 0.49 10.57
C VAL A 142 8.80 0.52 9.20
N ASN A 143 8.71 -0.65 8.60
CA ASN A 143 8.26 -0.80 7.23
C ASN A 143 6.74 -0.60 7.08
N GLY A 144 6.34 0.04 5.98
CA GLY A 144 4.96 0.39 5.66
C GLY A 144 4.49 1.72 6.25
N GLY A 145 5.04 2.15 7.39
CA GLY A 145 4.65 3.41 8.02
C GLY A 145 3.19 3.45 8.49
N MET A 146 2.68 4.66 8.75
CA MET A 146 1.30 4.86 9.23
C MET A 146 0.23 4.39 8.25
N SER A 147 0.44 4.53 6.94
CA SER A 147 -0.56 4.15 5.93
C SER A 147 -0.83 2.65 5.93
N ARG A 148 0.18 1.82 6.21
CA ARG A 148 -0.02 0.36 6.31
C ARG A 148 -0.93 0.00 7.48
N TYR A 149 -0.83 0.69 8.62
CA TYR A 149 -1.76 0.48 9.73
C TYR A 149 -3.21 0.73 9.27
N TRP A 150 -3.47 1.85 8.60
CA TRP A 150 -4.81 2.16 8.12
C TRP A 150 -5.27 1.24 7.00
N ASN A 151 -4.41 0.83 6.08
CA ASN A 151 -4.78 -0.12 5.03
C ASN A 151 -5.07 -1.54 5.54
N GLU A 152 -4.50 -1.94 6.69
CA GLU A 152 -4.58 -3.31 7.21
C GLU A 152 -5.04 -3.36 8.68
N GLN A 153 -5.90 -2.44 9.12
CA GLN A 153 -6.36 -2.34 10.52
C GLN A 153 -6.86 -3.68 11.07
N ASP A 154 -7.61 -4.43 10.26
CA ASP A 154 -8.16 -5.76 10.57
C ASP A 154 -7.07 -6.80 10.86
N ARG A 155 -5.88 -6.65 10.28
CA ARG A 155 -4.72 -7.54 10.46
C ARG A 155 -3.71 -7.02 11.48
N LEU A 156 -3.86 -5.76 11.89
CA LEU A 156 -2.95 -5.07 12.81
C LEU A 156 -3.62 -4.66 14.14
N PRO A 157 -4.46 -5.48 14.79
CA PRO A 157 -5.14 -5.08 16.03
C PRO A 157 -4.16 -4.83 17.19
N MET A 158 -2.94 -5.39 17.12
CA MET A 158 -1.88 -5.11 18.10
C MET A 158 -1.39 -3.67 18.07
N MET A 159 -1.69 -2.91 17.00
CA MET A 159 -1.28 -1.52 16.85
C MET A 159 -2.29 -0.53 17.44
N ASP A 160 -3.56 -0.91 17.65
CA ASP A 160 -4.62 0.01 18.07
C ASP A 160 -4.28 0.79 19.35
N GLY A 161 -3.62 0.16 20.32
CA GLY A 161 -3.18 0.79 21.56
C GLY A 161 -1.95 1.69 21.45
N LEU A 162 -1.31 1.72 20.28
CA LEU A 162 -0.11 2.50 19.98
C LEU A 162 -0.39 3.70 19.07
N ILE A 163 -1.63 3.95 18.65
CA ILE A 163 -1.97 5.06 17.75
C ILE A 163 -2.57 6.20 18.57
N GLU A 164 -1.98 7.39 18.46
CA GLU A 164 -2.48 8.63 19.02
C GLU A 164 -2.97 9.56 17.91
N ARG A 165 -4.13 10.18 18.11
CA ARG A 165 -4.81 11.05 17.14
C ARG A 165 -5.43 12.23 17.85
N SER A 166 -5.48 13.38 17.17
CA SER A 166 -6.17 14.57 17.68
C SER A 166 -7.47 14.90 16.92
N VAL A 167 -7.65 14.34 15.71
CA VAL A 167 -8.90 14.44 14.95
C VAL A 167 -10.01 13.62 15.59
N GLY A 168 -11.21 14.20 15.63
CA GLY A 168 -12.35 13.60 16.32
C GLY A 168 -13.10 12.53 15.53
N TYR A 169 -12.93 12.44 14.22
CA TYR A 169 -13.61 11.45 13.38
C TYR A 169 -12.80 10.15 13.29
N GLY A 170 -13.49 9.03 13.09
CA GLY A 170 -12.84 7.73 12.86
C GLY A 170 -12.33 7.60 11.43
N ILE A 171 -11.35 6.71 11.23
CA ILE A 171 -10.90 6.29 9.91
C ILE A 171 -11.17 4.79 9.83
N VAL A 172 -11.82 4.36 8.76
CA VAL A 172 -12.15 2.96 8.50
C VAL A 172 -11.54 2.55 7.16
N ASN A 173 -10.90 1.39 7.12
CA ASN A 173 -10.46 0.79 5.86
C ASN A 173 -11.60 0.02 5.19
N PRO A 174 -11.51 -0.28 3.88
CA PRO A 174 -12.51 -1.07 3.20
C PRO A 174 -12.87 -2.37 3.92
N ASN A 175 -11.90 -3.20 4.33
CA ASN A 175 -12.19 -4.52 4.91
C ASN A 175 -13.05 -4.42 6.19
N ARG A 176 -12.71 -3.51 7.10
CA ARG A 176 -13.46 -3.25 8.34
C ARG A 176 -14.82 -2.64 8.05
N LEU A 177 -14.93 -1.77 7.05
CA LEU A 177 -16.21 -1.27 6.56
C LEU A 177 -17.08 -2.44 6.05
N CYS A 178 -16.47 -3.40 5.35
CA CYS A 178 -17.16 -4.58 4.84
C CYS A 178 -17.75 -5.43 5.98
N GLU A 179 -17.02 -5.60 7.09
CA GLU A 179 -17.54 -6.23 8.32
C GLU A 179 -18.71 -5.45 8.93
N TRP A 180 -18.61 -4.11 9.02
CA TRP A 180 -19.67 -3.27 9.59
C TRP A 180 -20.97 -3.40 8.84
N THR A 181 -20.92 -3.37 7.51
CA THR A 181 -22.12 -3.47 6.66
C THR A 181 -22.80 -4.84 6.70
N VAL A 182 -22.20 -5.84 7.35
CA VAL A 182 -22.82 -7.12 7.66
C VAL A 182 -23.46 -7.09 9.05
N GLN A 183 -22.82 -6.43 10.00
CA GLN A 183 -23.23 -6.43 11.42
C GLN A 183 -24.29 -5.37 11.75
N ARG A 184 -24.29 -4.24 11.05
CA ARG A 184 -25.13 -3.07 11.37
C ARG A 184 -25.41 -2.20 10.13
N PRO A 185 -26.51 -1.43 10.13
CA PRO A 185 -26.72 -0.42 9.10
C PRO A 185 -25.63 0.67 9.19
N VAL A 186 -25.11 1.07 8.04
CA VAL A 186 -24.16 2.19 7.88
C VAL A 186 -24.79 3.22 6.96
N PHE A 187 -24.66 4.50 7.28
CA PHE A 187 -25.07 5.58 6.39
C PHE A 187 -23.87 6.05 5.57
N PHE A 188 -23.91 5.78 4.26
CA PHE A 188 -22.90 6.28 3.33
C PHE A 188 -23.26 7.69 2.87
N LEU A 189 -22.35 8.64 3.11
CA LEU A 189 -22.49 10.03 2.71
C LEU A 189 -21.43 10.36 1.65
N ASP A 190 -21.87 10.54 0.41
CA ASP A 190 -21.00 10.92 -0.69
C ASP A 190 -20.98 12.44 -0.80
N VAL A 191 -19.81 13.03 -0.54
CA VAL A 191 -19.64 14.49 -0.44
C VAL A 191 -19.01 15.12 -1.67
N ARG A 192 -18.88 14.32 -2.74
CA ARG A 192 -18.42 14.80 -4.03
C ARG A 192 -19.40 15.84 -4.59
N PRO A 193 -18.91 16.88 -5.29
CA PRO A 193 -19.77 17.87 -5.90
C PRO A 193 -20.71 17.21 -6.92
N ASP A 194 -21.93 17.74 -7.05
CA ASP A 194 -22.92 17.26 -8.03
C ASP A 194 -22.37 17.26 -9.45
N SER A 195 -21.46 18.20 -9.73
CA SER A 195 -20.76 18.27 -10.99
C SER A 195 -20.15 16.93 -11.35
N LEU A 196 -19.67 16.09 -10.39
CA LEU A 196 -19.13 14.71 -10.51
C LEU A 196 -20.14 13.61 -10.88
N PHE A 197 -21.44 13.89 -10.89
CA PHE A 197 -22.49 12.94 -11.25
C PHE A 197 -23.31 13.34 -12.49
N GLU A 198 -23.17 14.56 -12.98
CA GLU A 198 -23.80 15.02 -14.21
C GLU A 198 -23.18 14.35 -15.46
N GLU A 199 -23.87 14.35 -16.61
CA GLU A 199 -23.34 13.77 -17.87
C GLU A 199 -22.22 14.61 -18.52
N VAL A 200 -21.68 15.60 -17.81
CA VAL A 200 -20.57 16.43 -18.28
C VAL A 200 -19.29 15.57 -18.36
N ARG A 201 -18.60 15.61 -19.51
CA ARG A 201 -17.37 14.84 -19.73
C ARG A 201 -16.32 15.17 -18.66
N ARG A 202 -15.99 14.17 -17.86
CA ARG A 202 -14.84 14.16 -16.95
C ARG A 202 -13.63 13.55 -17.61
N PRO A 203 -12.42 13.86 -17.10
CA PRO A 203 -11.28 12.98 -17.28
C PRO A 203 -11.64 11.54 -16.91
N GLU A 204 -11.19 10.59 -17.72
CA GLU A 204 -11.58 9.18 -17.60
C GLU A 204 -11.16 8.54 -16.27
N TRP A 205 -10.06 9.00 -15.68
CA TRP A 205 -9.61 8.55 -14.36
C TRP A 205 -10.62 8.86 -13.25
N MET A 206 -11.38 9.97 -13.36
CA MET A 206 -12.42 10.29 -12.38
C MET A 206 -13.60 9.32 -12.46
N ASN A 207 -13.90 8.78 -13.64
CA ASN A 207 -14.98 7.80 -13.82
C ASN A 207 -14.62 6.46 -13.17
N ALA A 208 -13.32 6.16 -13.01
CA ALA A 208 -12.85 4.89 -12.45
C ALA A 208 -13.07 4.77 -10.92
N TYR A 209 -13.29 5.87 -10.19
CA TYR A 209 -13.62 5.83 -8.75
C TYR A 209 -14.95 5.15 -8.45
N GLY A 210 -15.88 5.16 -9.41
CA GLY A 210 -17.20 4.58 -9.24
C GLY A 210 -18.03 5.24 -8.13
N SER A 211 -18.96 4.46 -7.56
CA SER A 211 -19.91 4.95 -6.57
C SER A 211 -20.28 3.91 -5.52
N ILE A 212 -20.61 4.39 -4.31
CA ILE A 212 -21.18 3.54 -3.26
C ILE A 212 -22.67 3.31 -3.50
N THR A 213 -23.08 2.04 -3.47
CA THR A 213 -24.48 1.65 -3.63
C THR A 213 -25.30 2.14 -2.44
N GLY A 214 -26.32 2.96 -2.73
CA GLY A 214 -27.24 3.47 -1.71
C GLY A 214 -26.68 4.64 -0.88
N SER A 215 -25.58 5.26 -1.31
CA SER A 215 -25.09 6.49 -0.67
C SER A 215 -26.08 7.65 -0.86
N THR A 216 -26.13 8.51 0.16
CA THR A 216 -26.79 9.81 0.04
C THR A 216 -25.78 10.84 -0.43
N ARG A 217 -26.10 11.54 -1.52
CA ARG A 217 -25.27 12.61 -2.07
C ARG A 217 -25.63 13.95 -1.44
N ILE A 218 -24.64 14.57 -0.80
CA ILE A 218 -24.68 15.92 -0.27
C ILE A 218 -23.27 16.49 -0.42
N PRO A 219 -23.01 17.36 -1.40
CA PRO A 219 -21.70 18.00 -1.54
C PRO A 219 -21.26 18.65 -0.22
N TRP A 220 -19.95 18.61 0.05
CA TRP A 220 -19.42 19.01 1.35
C TRP A 220 -19.83 20.43 1.76
N ASP A 221 -19.91 21.36 0.80
CA ASP A 221 -20.28 22.76 0.99
C ASP A 221 -21.79 23.00 1.24
N HIS A 222 -22.61 21.94 1.19
CA HIS A 222 -24.05 21.99 1.46
C HIS A 222 -24.46 21.22 2.73
N LEU A 223 -23.51 20.70 3.53
CA LEU A 223 -23.79 19.85 4.68
C LEU A 223 -24.61 20.56 5.76
N SER A 224 -24.26 21.79 6.12
CA SER A 224 -25.00 22.57 7.13
C SER A 224 -26.49 22.75 6.80
N GLU A 225 -26.80 23.00 5.53
CA GLU A 225 -28.18 23.17 5.04
C GLU A 225 -28.94 21.84 4.97
N ALA A 226 -28.23 20.75 4.66
CA ALA A 226 -28.81 19.43 4.45
C ALA A 226 -28.73 18.50 5.67
N LYS A 227 -28.28 19.00 6.84
CA LYS A 227 -28.01 18.19 8.04
C LYS A 227 -29.20 17.32 8.49
N ASP A 228 -30.43 17.75 8.25
CA ASP A 228 -31.64 17.02 8.65
C ASP A 228 -31.89 15.76 7.80
N ARG A 229 -31.18 15.63 6.67
CA ARG A 229 -31.17 14.42 5.81
C ARG A 229 -30.19 13.35 6.32
N ILE A 230 -29.33 13.69 7.29
CA ILE A 230 -28.27 12.81 7.79
C ILE A 230 -28.73 12.17 9.11
N PRO A 231 -28.78 10.84 9.21
CA PRO A 231 -29.23 10.16 10.41
C PRO A 231 -28.21 10.30 11.55
N ARG A 232 -28.71 10.28 12.79
CA ARG A 232 -27.89 10.34 14.02
C ARG A 232 -27.84 9.01 14.78
N ASP A 233 -28.58 7.99 14.31
CA ASP A 233 -28.79 6.71 14.99
C ASP A 233 -27.83 5.59 14.55
N ARG A 234 -26.92 5.87 13.62
CA ARG A 234 -26.00 4.90 13.01
C ARG A 234 -24.70 5.56 12.55
N PRO A 235 -23.63 4.78 12.32
CA PRO A 235 -22.36 5.33 11.83
C PRO A 235 -22.53 6.01 10.47
N ILE A 236 -21.93 7.19 10.32
CA ILE A 236 -21.81 7.91 9.07
C ILE A 236 -20.43 7.62 8.50
N VAL A 237 -20.36 7.08 7.28
CA VAL A 237 -19.12 6.90 6.54
C VAL A 237 -19.13 7.88 5.37
N VAL A 238 -18.28 8.90 5.49
CA VAL A 238 -18.08 9.94 4.48
C VAL A 238 -17.14 9.39 3.40
N VAL A 239 -17.51 9.56 2.14
CA VAL A 239 -16.72 9.13 0.99
C VAL A 239 -16.54 10.26 -0.02
N ALA A 240 -15.31 10.38 -0.54
CA ALA A 240 -14.96 11.16 -1.72
C ALA A 240 -13.94 10.39 -2.58
N ASN A 241 -13.44 10.97 -3.67
CA ASN A 241 -12.48 10.28 -4.54
C ASN A 241 -11.14 10.08 -3.82
N GLU A 242 -10.47 11.18 -3.44
CA GLU A 242 -9.17 11.19 -2.74
C GLU A 242 -8.84 12.61 -2.24
N THR A 243 -9.73 13.22 -1.46
CA THR A 243 -9.67 14.67 -1.23
C THR A 243 -9.73 15.08 0.23
N VAL A 244 -9.27 16.31 0.46
CA VAL A 244 -9.54 17.09 1.67
C VAL A 244 -11.04 17.16 1.99
N ASP A 245 -11.93 16.98 1.00
CA ASP A 245 -13.38 17.14 1.17
C ASP A 245 -13.99 16.17 2.19
N GLU A 246 -13.62 14.87 2.17
CA GLU A 246 -14.19 13.90 3.11
C GLU A 246 -13.79 14.20 4.56
N THR A 247 -12.57 14.68 4.76
CA THR A 247 -12.08 15.09 6.09
C THR A 247 -12.68 16.43 6.54
N LEU A 248 -12.86 17.41 5.64
CA LEU A 248 -13.54 18.67 5.97
C LEU A 248 -15.02 18.42 6.29
N ALA A 249 -15.69 17.61 5.49
CA ALA A 249 -17.05 17.16 5.74
C ALA A 249 -17.17 16.45 7.10
N ALA A 250 -16.22 15.56 7.42
CA ALA A 250 -16.21 14.90 8.72
C ALA A 250 -16.10 15.91 9.87
N LEU A 251 -15.18 16.88 9.77
CA LEU A 251 -15.03 17.94 10.77
C LEU A 251 -16.29 18.82 10.90
N GLU A 252 -16.92 19.19 9.79
CA GLU A 252 -18.17 19.96 9.79
C GLU A 252 -19.30 19.18 10.46
N LEU A 253 -19.46 17.89 10.15
CA LEU A 253 -20.44 17.03 10.81
C LEU A 253 -20.22 16.99 12.33
N GLN A 254 -18.98 16.96 12.79
CA GLN A 254 -18.70 17.03 14.24
C GLN A 254 -19.13 18.37 14.84
N GLN A 255 -18.89 19.50 14.15
CA GLN A 255 -19.37 20.82 14.58
C GLN A 255 -20.90 20.90 14.60
N LEU A 256 -21.58 20.19 13.69
CA LEU A 256 -23.04 20.03 13.65
C LEU A 256 -23.56 18.99 14.68
N GLY A 257 -22.69 18.46 15.54
CA GLY A 257 -23.03 17.58 16.65
C GLY A 257 -23.22 16.11 16.27
N PHE A 258 -22.75 15.66 15.11
CA PHE A 258 -22.69 14.24 14.78
C PHE A 258 -21.47 13.60 15.46
N THR A 259 -21.69 12.51 16.18
CA THR A 259 -20.66 11.92 17.06
C THR A 259 -20.05 10.63 16.53
N ASP A 260 -20.73 9.92 15.63
CA ASP A 260 -20.29 8.64 15.05
C ASP A 260 -19.96 8.82 13.56
N VAL A 261 -18.94 9.63 13.28
CA VAL A 261 -18.52 10.03 11.94
C VAL A 261 -17.17 9.39 11.61
N HIS A 262 -17.09 8.76 10.44
CA HIS A 262 -15.89 8.10 9.94
C HIS A 262 -15.64 8.51 8.49
N ILE A 263 -14.37 8.52 8.09
CA ILE A 263 -13.97 8.60 6.68
C ILE A 263 -13.50 7.24 6.20
N LEU A 264 -13.67 6.96 4.91
CA LEU A 264 -13.00 5.84 4.25
C LEU A 264 -11.54 6.21 4.00
N PHE A 265 -10.59 5.42 4.51
CA PHE A 265 -9.17 5.66 4.26
C PHE A 265 -8.85 5.57 2.76
N GLU A 266 -8.10 6.54 2.22
CA GLU A 266 -7.82 6.68 0.78
C GLU A 266 -9.09 6.84 -0.10
N GLY A 267 -10.21 7.27 0.51
CA GLY A 267 -11.45 7.53 -0.22
C GLY A 267 -11.93 6.34 -1.06
N LEU A 268 -12.56 6.63 -2.20
CA LEU A 268 -13.02 5.62 -3.14
C LEU A 268 -11.87 4.92 -3.88
N GLU A 269 -10.67 5.52 -3.93
CA GLU A 269 -9.49 4.89 -4.52
C GLU A 269 -9.20 3.53 -3.90
N SER A 270 -9.32 3.47 -2.56
CA SER A 270 -9.13 2.26 -1.76
C SER A 270 -10.00 1.09 -2.21
N LEU A 271 -11.12 1.35 -2.88
CA LEU A 271 -12.04 0.34 -3.39
C LEU A 271 -11.72 -0.07 -4.82
N ILE A 272 -11.04 0.76 -5.62
CA ILE A 272 -10.72 0.47 -7.02
C ILE A 272 -9.83 -0.78 -7.08
N ASP A 273 -8.68 -0.76 -6.40
CA ASP A 273 -7.68 -1.84 -6.45
C ASP A 273 -7.96 -3.02 -5.52
N LEU A 274 -8.94 -2.90 -4.63
CA LEU A 274 -9.20 -3.95 -3.65
C LEU A 274 -9.84 -5.18 -4.28
N SER A 275 -9.31 -6.36 -3.97
CA SER A 275 -9.89 -7.62 -4.41
C SER A 275 -11.09 -8.02 -3.55
N VAL A 276 -11.99 -8.83 -4.11
CA VAL A 276 -13.13 -9.40 -3.35
C VAL A 276 -12.65 -10.35 -2.25
N GLU A 277 -11.48 -10.96 -2.39
CA GLU A 277 -10.88 -11.79 -1.32
C GLU A 277 -10.44 -10.93 -0.13
N ARG A 278 -10.01 -9.67 -0.37
CA ARG A 278 -9.64 -8.73 0.70
C ARG A 278 -10.86 -8.04 1.30
N CYS A 279 -11.80 -7.55 0.48
CA CYS A 279 -13.13 -7.12 0.93
C CYS A 279 -14.25 -7.91 0.22
N PRO A 280 -14.82 -8.93 0.89
CA PRO A 280 -15.89 -9.76 0.33
C PRO A 280 -17.18 -9.02 -0.02
N CYS A 281 -17.40 -7.83 0.54
CA CYS A 281 -18.62 -7.08 0.29
C CYS A 281 -18.48 -6.02 -0.81
N LYS A 282 -17.29 -5.86 -1.41
CA LYS A 282 -16.98 -4.80 -2.40
C LYS A 282 -18.07 -4.69 -3.46
N ASP A 283 -18.41 -5.77 -4.14
CA ASP A 283 -19.39 -5.77 -5.23
C ASP A 283 -20.82 -5.44 -4.78
N ARG A 284 -21.13 -5.60 -3.48
CA ARG A 284 -22.41 -5.21 -2.90
C ARG A 284 -22.45 -3.72 -2.58
N ILE A 285 -21.33 -3.16 -2.10
CA ILE A 285 -21.28 -1.78 -1.60
C ILE A 285 -20.77 -0.78 -2.64
N TRP A 286 -20.04 -1.22 -3.66
CA TRP A 286 -19.36 -0.36 -4.63
C TRP A 286 -19.66 -0.82 -6.05
N LYS A 287 -19.79 0.14 -6.97
CA LYS A 287 -20.03 -0.09 -8.38
C LYS A 287 -19.01 0.66 -9.22
N SER A 288 -18.36 -0.05 -10.12
CA SER A 288 -17.59 0.56 -11.21
C SER A 288 -18.52 1.21 -12.21
N GLU A 289 -18.12 2.36 -12.74
CA GLU A 289 -18.81 3.06 -13.83
C GLU A 289 -18.07 2.91 -15.17
N VAL A 290 -16.94 2.20 -15.16
CA VAL A 290 -16.07 2.00 -16.32
C VAL A 290 -16.09 0.53 -16.79
N PRO A 291 -15.91 0.26 -18.09
CA PRO A 291 -15.95 -1.09 -18.67
C PRO A 291 -14.64 -1.88 -18.53
N TYR A 292 -13.69 -1.37 -17.76
CA TYR A 292 -12.42 -2.02 -17.44
C TYR A 292 -12.23 -2.09 -15.92
N SER A 293 -11.16 -2.73 -15.46
CA SER A 293 -10.87 -2.87 -14.03
C SER A 293 -9.40 -2.61 -13.74
N THR A 294 -9.03 -2.52 -12.46
CA THR A 294 -7.64 -2.53 -12.03
C THR A 294 -7.25 -3.91 -11.48
N ILE A 295 -5.96 -4.17 -11.41
CA ILE A 295 -5.38 -5.37 -10.82
C ILE A 295 -4.12 -5.01 -10.04
N GLY A 296 -4.00 -5.58 -8.84
CA GLY A 296 -2.80 -5.47 -8.01
C GLY A 296 -1.70 -6.43 -8.47
N LEU A 297 -0.46 -6.14 -8.09
CA LEU A 297 0.72 -6.92 -8.50
C LEU A 297 0.67 -8.38 -8.03
N ASP A 298 0.14 -8.61 -6.84
CA ASP A 298 -0.02 -9.93 -6.19
C ASP A 298 -0.95 -10.87 -6.97
N ARG A 299 -1.80 -10.31 -7.85
CA ARG A 299 -2.78 -11.04 -8.66
C ARG A 299 -2.38 -11.19 -10.13
N LEU A 300 -1.21 -10.71 -10.54
CA LEU A 300 -0.72 -10.94 -11.89
C LEU A 300 -0.35 -12.42 -12.10
N ASP A 301 -1.01 -13.06 -13.07
CA ASP A 301 -0.70 -14.43 -13.46
C ASP A 301 0.54 -14.47 -14.37
N SER A 302 1.70 -14.71 -13.76
CA SER A 302 2.97 -14.84 -14.48
C SER A 302 2.96 -15.98 -15.49
N SER A 303 2.23 -17.07 -15.24
CA SER A 303 2.16 -18.22 -16.14
C SER A 303 1.37 -17.86 -17.40
N ALA A 304 0.24 -17.16 -17.26
CA ALA A 304 -0.55 -16.69 -18.40
C ALA A 304 0.20 -15.64 -19.24
N ILE A 305 0.94 -14.73 -18.60
CA ILE A 305 1.76 -13.74 -19.29
C ILE A 305 2.90 -14.42 -20.06
N LEU A 306 3.59 -15.38 -19.44
CA LEU A 306 4.68 -16.14 -20.10
C LEU A 306 4.17 -17.03 -21.24
N ALA A 307 2.96 -17.58 -21.12
CA ALA A 307 2.32 -18.36 -22.16
C ALA A 307 1.74 -17.49 -23.30
N GLY A 308 1.70 -16.16 -23.14
CA GLY A 308 1.12 -15.23 -24.11
C GLY A 308 -0.41 -15.25 -24.17
N THR A 309 -1.07 -15.91 -23.22
CA THR A 309 -2.55 -15.92 -23.12
C THR A 309 -3.08 -14.66 -22.44
N THR A 310 -2.22 -13.92 -21.74
CA THR A 310 -2.45 -12.54 -21.29
C THR A 310 -1.38 -11.63 -21.91
N VAL A 311 -1.79 -10.51 -22.49
CA VAL A 311 -0.87 -9.54 -23.09
C VAL A 311 -0.66 -8.36 -22.15
N VAL A 312 0.59 -8.04 -21.87
CA VAL A 312 0.96 -6.83 -21.12
C VAL A 312 1.40 -5.75 -22.08
N ILE A 313 0.88 -4.53 -21.91
CA ILE A 313 1.22 -3.37 -22.73
C ILE A 313 1.76 -2.26 -21.83
N ASP A 314 3.01 -1.88 -22.03
CA ASP A 314 3.63 -0.71 -21.40
C ASP A 314 3.25 0.54 -22.20
N ILE A 315 2.53 1.46 -21.58
CA ILE A 315 1.98 2.65 -22.24
C ILE A 315 2.80 3.91 -22.02
N ARG A 316 3.91 3.81 -21.29
CA ARG A 316 4.73 4.96 -20.93
C ARG A 316 5.30 5.64 -22.18
N PRO A 317 5.65 6.93 -22.09
CA PRO A 317 6.42 7.61 -23.12
C PRO A 317 7.68 6.82 -23.52
N THR A 318 8.05 6.88 -24.79
CA THR A 318 9.17 6.12 -25.35
C THR A 318 10.49 6.42 -24.65
N ASP A 319 10.74 7.66 -24.25
CA ASP A 319 11.95 8.03 -23.53
C ASP A 319 12.04 7.40 -22.13
N GLU A 320 10.92 7.30 -21.40
CA GLU A 320 10.85 6.56 -20.13
C GLU A 320 11.03 5.05 -20.32
N TYR A 321 10.43 4.48 -21.37
CA TYR A 321 10.56 3.06 -21.73
C TYR A 321 11.95 2.66 -22.28
N ASP A 322 12.70 3.62 -22.81
CA ASP A 322 14.09 3.41 -23.26
C ASP A 322 15.13 3.83 -22.22
N GLY A 323 14.71 4.46 -21.13
CA GLY A 323 15.60 4.87 -20.03
C GLY A 323 16.43 6.10 -20.34
N ILE A 324 15.94 6.94 -21.25
CA ILE A 324 16.60 8.17 -21.73
C ILE A 324 15.80 9.43 -21.38
N ALA A 325 14.78 9.32 -20.53
CA ALA A 325 14.02 10.48 -20.07
C ALA A 325 14.96 11.45 -19.36
N LYS A 326 14.79 12.75 -19.64
CA LYS A 326 15.57 13.82 -19.00
C LYS A 326 15.42 13.81 -17.48
N THR A 327 14.24 13.40 -17.03
CA THR A 327 13.88 13.29 -15.63
C THR A 327 14.35 11.94 -15.10
N GLY A 328 15.47 11.92 -14.37
CA GLY A 328 16.14 10.68 -13.95
C GLY A 328 15.26 9.71 -13.15
N TRP A 329 14.30 10.20 -12.36
CA TRP A 329 13.40 9.33 -11.60
C TRP A 329 12.43 8.53 -12.47
N ALA A 330 12.16 8.97 -13.71
CA ALA A 330 11.26 8.30 -14.64
C ALA A 330 11.91 7.08 -15.34
N ASN A 331 13.25 6.96 -15.28
CA ASN A 331 14.01 5.87 -15.88
C ASN A 331 13.98 4.62 -14.98
N LEU A 332 12.82 3.97 -14.88
CA LEU A 332 12.52 2.89 -13.91
C LEU A 332 12.86 1.48 -14.40
N GLY A 333 13.30 1.32 -15.65
CA GLY A 333 13.44 0.02 -16.32
C GLY A 333 12.23 -0.29 -17.20
N ARG A 334 12.19 -1.54 -17.72
CA ARG A 334 11.10 -2.05 -18.56
C ARG A 334 10.33 -3.14 -17.85
N PHE A 335 9.01 -3.14 -17.97
CA PHE A 335 8.21 -4.28 -17.51
C PHE A 335 8.53 -5.51 -18.39
N ARG A 336 8.92 -6.61 -17.76
CA ARG A 336 9.36 -7.85 -18.41
C ARG A 336 8.21 -8.38 -19.28
N ILE A 337 8.52 -8.73 -20.54
CA ILE A 337 7.57 -9.30 -21.52
C ILE A 337 6.50 -8.30 -22.02
N ALA A 338 6.46 -7.06 -21.50
CA ALA A 338 5.52 -6.07 -22.00
C ALA A 338 5.83 -5.65 -23.45
N ARG A 339 4.78 -5.47 -24.25
CA ARG A 339 4.85 -4.79 -25.55
C ARG A 339 4.74 -3.29 -25.31
N HIS A 340 5.59 -2.50 -25.95
CA HIS A 340 5.54 -1.05 -25.78
C HIS A 340 4.64 -0.38 -26.82
N VAL A 341 3.59 0.29 -26.34
CA VAL A 341 2.67 1.10 -27.13
C VAL A 341 2.33 2.35 -26.32
N PRO A 342 2.99 3.50 -26.58
CA PRO A 342 2.68 4.74 -25.89
C PRO A 342 1.18 5.06 -25.92
N ALA A 343 0.66 5.62 -24.82
CA ALA A 343 -0.76 5.93 -24.69
C ALA A 343 -1.30 6.75 -25.89
N ALA A 344 -0.54 7.74 -26.35
CA ALA A 344 -0.87 8.59 -27.49
C ALA A 344 -0.98 7.83 -28.83
N GLU A 345 -0.35 6.66 -28.95
CA GLU A 345 -0.32 5.85 -30.17
C GLU A 345 -1.28 4.64 -30.08
N MET A 346 -2.00 4.48 -28.96
CA MET A 346 -2.80 3.29 -28.66
C MET A 346 -3.82 2.99 -29.75
N LYS A 347 -4.56 4.02 -30.19
CA LYS A 347 -5.61 3.88 -31.21
C LYS A 347 -5.07 3.39 -32.56
N ASP A 348 -3.88 3.84 -32.94
CA ASP A 348 -3.29 3.59 -34.26
C ASP A 348 -2.50 2.27 -34.28
N ARG A 349 -1.81 1.94 -33.18
CA ARG A 349 -0.91 0.79 -33.12
C ARG A 349 -1.55 -0.48 -32.60
N MET A 350 -2.59 -0.40 -31.77
CA MET A 350 -3.14 -1.61 -31.15
C MET A 350 -3.72 -2.60 -32.18
N GLY A 351 -4.31 -2.11 -33.27
CA GLY A 351 -4.85 -2.97 -34.33
C GLY A 351 -3.79 -3.81 -35.06
N SER A 352 -2.57 -3.30 -35.20
CA SER A 352 -1.48 -4.01 -35.90
C SER A 352 -0.81 -5.10 -35.05
N LEU A 353 -1.09 -5.15 -33.75
CA LEU A 353 -0.53 -6.15 -32.85
C LEU A 353 -1.18 -7.54 -32.96
N GLY A 354 -2.29 -7.67 -33.72
CA GLY A 354 -2.99 -8.93 -33.94
C GLY A 354 -3.55 -9.57 -32.66
N ILE A 355 -3.87 -8.76 -31.64
CA ILE A 355 -4.42 -9.22 -30.36
C ILE A 355 -5.94 -9.41 -30.53
N ALA A 356 -6.46 -10.60 -30.20
CA ALA A 356 -7.89 -10.85 -30.25
C ALA A 356 -8.63 -10.02 -29.19
N LYS A 357 -9.90 -9.66 -29.46
CA LYS A 357 -10.69 -8.75 -28.60
C LYS A 357 -11.04 -9.35 -27.24
N GLU A 358 -11.00 -10.66 -27.15
CA GLU A 358 -11.27 -11.47 -25.98
C GLU A 358 -9.99 -11.77 -25.19
N THR A 359 -8.80 -11.51 -25.76
CA THR A 359 -7.54 -11.71 -25.06
C THR A 359 -7.44 -10.74 -23.88
N PRO A 360 -7.15 -11.23 -22.66
CA PRO A 360 -6.84 -10.37 -21.53
C PRO A 360 -5.67 -9.43 -21.82
N VAL A 361 -5.89 -8.13 -21.63
CA VAL A 361 -4.88 -7.08 -21.78
C VAL A 361 -4.67 -6.38 -20.44
N VAL A 362 -3.41 -6.34 -19.98
CA VAL A 362 -2.99 -5.59 -18.81
C VAL A 362 -2.18 -4.38 -19.26
N LEU A 363 -2.67 -3.17 -18.97
CA LEU A 363 -1.96 -1.93 -19.20
C LEU A 363 -1.03 -1.63 -18.02
N VAL A 364 0.20 -1.23 -18.32
CA VAL A 364 1.23 -0.86 -17.33
C VAL A 364 1.75 0.53 -17.65
N GLY A 365 1.78 1.38 -16.63
CA GLY A 365 2.33 2.73 -16.67
C GLY A 365 3.27 2.97 -15.49
N ARG A 366 3.39 4.22 -15.05
CA ARG A 366 4.15 4.57 -13.82
C ARG A 366 3.43 4.08 -12.57
N THR A 367 2.28 4.65 -12.26
CA THR A 367 1.33 4.25 -11.20
C THR A 367 0.05 5.06 -11.42
N MET A 368 -1.12 4.42 -11.52
CA MET A 368 -2.47 5.02 -11.69
C MET A 368 -2.54 6.40 -12.37
N GLU A 369 -1.81 6.61 -13.47
CA GLU A 369 -1.77 7.89 -14.18
C GLU A 369 -2.95 8.03 -15.16
N GLU A 370 -3.37 9.27 -15.44
CA GLU A 370 -4.53 9.57 -16.31
C GLU A 370 -4.50 8.85 -17.67
N ASP A 371 -3.30 8.72 -18.25
CA ASP A 371 -3.11 8.03 -19.53
C ASP A 371 -3.49 6.54 -19.47
N LEU A 372 -3.37 5.87 -18.31
CA LEU A 372 -3.79 4.47 -18.14
C LEU A 372 -5.29 4.31 -18.31
N PHE A 373 -6.06 5.20 -17.69
CA PHE A 373 -7.52 5.18 -17.75
C PHE A 373 -8.01 5.52 -19.16
N SER A 374 -7.41 6.55 -19.78
CA SER A 374 -7.71 6.95 -21.15
C SER A 374 -7.36 5.85 -22.17
N ALA A 375 -6.23 5.17 -21.99
CA ALA A 375 -5.83 4.03 -22.81
C ALA A 375 -6.77 2.82 -22.60
N ALA A 376 -7.17 2.54 -21.36
CA ALA A 376 -8.11 1.47 -21.05
C ALA A 376 -9.48 1.71 -21.72
N ARG A 377 -10.00 2.93 -21.61
CA ARG A 377 -11.22 3.36 -22.31
C ARG A 377 -11.08 3.19 -23.82
N THR A 378 -9.99 3.67 -24.40
CA THR A 378 -9.69 3.52 -25.83
C THR A 378 -9.74 2.05 -26.26
N LEU A 379 -9.14 1.13 -25.50
CA LEU A 379 -9.21 -0.30 -25.81
C LEU A 379 -10.64 -0.83 -25.71
N THR A 380 -11.40 -0.46 -24.70
CA THR A 380 -12.79 -0.90 -24.58
C THR A 380 -13.68 -0.35 -25.71
N ASP A 381 -13.46 0.89 -26.17
CA ASP A 381 -14.14 1.47 -27.34
C ASP A 381 -13.76 0.77 -28.64
N MET A 382 -12.54 0.25 -28.71
CA MET A 382 -12.07 -0.61 -29.81
C MET A 382 -12.61 -2.04 -29.70
N GLY A 383 -13.42 -2.36 -28.70
CA GLY A 383 -14.08 -3.66 -28.50
C GLY A 383 -13.25 -4.68 -27.70
N TYR A 384 -12.14 -4.30 -27.08
CA TYR A 384 -11.45 -5.21 -26.16
C TYR A 384 -12.28 -5.41 -24.89
N THR A 385 -12.53 -6.67 -24.54
CA THR A 385 -13.52 -7.04 -23.50
C THR A 385 -12.90 -7.35 -22.14
N GLN A 386 -11.59 -7.57 -22.10
CA GLN A 386 -10.85 -7.95 -20.88
C GLN A 386 -9.67 -7.01 -20.65
N VAL A 387 -9.96 -5.74 -20.35
CA VAL A 387 -8.95 -4.71 -20.12
C VAL A 387 -8.75 -4.49 -18.62
N LYS A 388 -7.50 -4.59 -18.17
CA LYS A 388 -7.09 -4.33 -16.79
C LYS A 388 -5.95 -3.30 -16.75
N ILE A 389 -5.93 -2.47 -15.72
CA ILE A 389 -4.81 -1.57 -15.41
C ILE A 389 -4.03 -2.16 -14.23
N LEU A 390 -2.71 -2.33 -14.34
CA LEU A 390 -1.88 -2.64 -13.19
C LEU A 390 -1.78 -1.41 -12.29
N SER A 391 -2.48 -1.41 -11.16
CA SER A 391 -2.61 -0.26 -10.24
C SER A 391 -1.25 0.26 -9.79
N SER A 392 -0.40 -0.65 -9.30
CA SER A 392 0.93 -0.34 -8.81
C SER A 392 1.82 0.31 -9.90
N GLY A 393 1.58 -0.02 -11.18
CA GLY A 393 2.49 0.27 -12.28
C GLY A 393 3.92 -0.18 -11.99
N ILE A 394 4.90 0.34 -12.75
CA ILE A 394 6.31 -0.01 -12.52
C ILE A 394 6.89 0.65 -11.25
N TRP A 395 6.34 1.80 -10.84
CA TRP A 395 6.78 2.49 -9.62
C TRP A 395 6.40 1.71 -8.37
N GLY A 396 5.17 1.18 -8.31
CA GLY A 396 4.70 0.34 -7.22
C GLY A 396 5.41 -1.01 -7.16
N ILE A 397 5.87 -1.58 -8.29
CA ILE A 397 6.72 -2.78 -8.24
C ILE A 397 8.06 -2.48 -7.57
N ARG A 398 8.67 -1.32 -7.89
CA ARG A 398 9.86 -0.83 -7.18
C ARG A 398 9.58 -0.74 -5.69
N TRP A 399 8.44 -0.18 -5.36
CA TRP A 399 8.00 0.01 -4.01
C TRP A 399 7.86 -1.29 -3.23
N GLU A 400 7.00 -2.19 -3.71
CA GLU A 400 6.67 -3.44 -3.04
C GLU A 400 7.90 -4.33 -2.89
N ALA A 401 8.77 -4.37 -3.91
CA ALA A 401 10.01 -5.15 -3.86
C ALA A 401 10.98 -4.70 -2.77
N HIS A 402 10.93 -3.43 -2.37
CA HIS A 402 11.74 -2.93 -1.26
C HIS A 402 11.03 -3.03 0.09
N ASN A 403 9.70 -3.17 0.12
CA ASN A 403 8.89 -3.02 1.32
C ASN A 403 8.22 -4.31 1.82
N LEU A 404 7.92 -5.33 1.02
CA LEU A 404 7.10 -6.46 1.49
C LEU A 404 7.91 -7.77 1.64
N PRO A 405 7.85 -8.45 2.80
CA PRO A 405 8.52 -9.72 3.02
C PRO A 405 8.17 -10.76 1.93
N GLY A 406 9.18 -11.34 1.30
CA GLY A 406 9.00 -12.42 0.33
C GLY A 406 8.60 -12.00 -1.09
N LEU A 407 8.50 -10.70 -1.37
CA LEU A 407 8.22 -10.18 -2.71
C LEU A 407 9.51 -9.73 -3.40
N ALA A 408 10.26 -10.66 -4.01
CA ALA A 408 11.31 -10.34 -4.99
C ALA A 408 10.68 -9.91 -6.35
N ALA A 409 9.66 -9.06 -6.28
CA ALA A 409 8.82 -8.69 -7.42
C ALA A 409 9.61 -7.86 -8.46
N TRP A 410 10.61 -7.09 -8.03
CA TRP A 410 11.41 -6.27 -8.93
C TRP A 410 12.15 -7.10 -9.98
N ASP A 411 12.96 -8.07 -9.55
CA ASP A 411 13.74 -8.88 -10.50
C ASP A 411 12.84 -9.82 -11.32
N THR A 412 11.66 -10.15 -10.78
CA THR A 412 10.64 -10.93 -11.49
C THR A 412 10.03 -10.13 -12.64
N TRP A 413 9.57 -8.91 -12.39
CA TRP A 413 8.74 -8.15 -13.32
C TRP A 413 9.45 -7.01 -14.05
N VAL A 414 10.64 -6.60 -13.62
CA VAL A 414 11.33 -5.42 -14.16
C VAL A 414 12.71 -5.80 -14.67
N ILE A 415 13.02 -5.34 -15.88
CA ILE A 415 14.38 -5.31 -16.43
C ILE A 415 14.94 -3.91 -16.13
N PRO A 416 15.81 -3.75 -15.12
CA PRO A 416 16.37 -2.45 -14.80
C PRO A 416 17.26 -1.96 -15.94
N TYR A 417 17.27 -0.65 -16.19
CA TYR A 417 18.31 -0.07 -17.03
C TYR A 417 19.67 -0.25 -16.35
N ALA A 418 20.72 -0.44 -17.13
CA ALA A 418 22.08 -0.42 -16.59
C ALA A 418 22.25 0.87 -15.78
N LYS A 419 22.74 0.76 -14.53
CA LYS A 419 23.02 1.93 -13.70
C LYS A 419 23.99 2.84 -14.47
N VAL A 420 23.48 3.92 -15.07
CA VAL A 420 24.32 5.02 -15.48
C VAL A 420 24.93 5.53 -14.18
N LYS A 421 26.26 5.37 -14.02
CA LYS A 421 26.97 5.93 -12.87
C LYS A 421 26.53 7.40 -12.76
N PRO A 422 26.14 7.88 -11.57
CA PRO A 422 25.82 9.29 -11.40
C PRO A 422 27.00 10.10 -11.94
N GLN A 423 26.78 10.89 -12.98
CA GLN A 423 27.71 11.96 -13.31
C GLN A 423 27.67 12.93 -12.14
N GLY A 424 28.85 13.29 -11.66
CA GLY A 424 29.06 13.82 -10.31
C GLY A 424 28.08 14.90 -9.88
N GLN A 425 27.64 14.75 -8.63
CA GLN A 425 27.15 15.83 -7.78
C GLN A 425 27.91 15.75 -6.45
#